data_AF-A0A963TGX3-F1
#
_entry.id   AF-A0A963TGX3-F1
#
_cell.length_a   1.000
_cell.length_b   1.000
_cell.length_c   1.000
_cell.angle_alpha   90.00
_cell.angle_beta   90.00
_cell.angle_gamma   90.00
#
_symmetry.space_group_name_H-M   'P 1'
#
loop_
_entity.id
_entity.type
_entity.pdbx_description
1 polymer ?
#
loop_
_entity_poly.entity_id
_entity_poly.type
_entity_poly.pdbx_seq_one_letter_code
_entity_poly.pdbx_strand_id
1 'polypeptide(L)'
;MIWLWGAILFWLAAWAFNAWAATRPFARTRVGRMAIPALFGVTLLVLWEGIVRGLQVPGVILPAPSVIWDTIAASVPTLWTDFVQTILKGGLSGYVIGCGSAVLT
;
A
#
# COMPACT_ATOMS: atom_id res chain seq x y z
N MET A 1 12.93 17.76 11.99
CA MET A 1 13.23 17.16 13.31
C MET A 1 11.96 16.70 14.07
N ILE A 2 10.95 17.56 14.28
CA ILE A 2 9.73 17.14 15.01
C ILE A 2 8.97 15.98 14.33
N TRP A 3 8.90 15.98 12.99
CA TRP A 3 8.30 14.89 12.20
C TRP A 3 8.97 13.53 12.42
N LEU A 4 10.30 13.52 12.54
CA LEU A 4 11.08 12.31 12.74
C LEU A 4 10.83 11.72 14.13
N TRP A 5 10.91 12.55 15.16
CA TRP A 5 10.62 12.12 16.53
C TRP A 5 9.17 11.70 16.72
N GLY A 6 8.23 12.41 16.10
CA GLY A 6 6.82 12.04 16.09
C GLY A 6 6.57 10.68 15.44
N ALA A 7 7.21 10.41 14.29
CA ALA A 7 7.11 9.12 13.62
C ALA A 7 7.72 7.97 14.43
N ILE A 8 8.88 8.19 15.06
CA ILE A 8 9.51 7.16 15.92
C ILE A 8 8.63 6.86 17.13
N LEU A 9 8.10 7.90 17.80
CA LEU A 9 7.21 7.72 18.95
C LEU A 9 5.94 6.97 18.56
N PHE A 10 5.32 7.37 17.44
CA PHE A 10 4.15 6.69 16.90
C PHE A 10 4.45 5.24 16.55
N TRP A 11 5.59 4.96 15.90
CA TRP A 11 6.00 3.61 15.55
C TRP A 11 6.15 2.71 16.78
N LEU A 12 6.82 3.17 17.83
CA LEU A 12 6.97 2.42 19.07
C LEU A 12 5.62 2.13 19.73
N ALA A 13 4.74 3.14 19.80
CA ALA A 13 3.40 2.99 20.38
C ALA A 13 2.53 2.02 19.58
N ALA A 14 2.51 2.18 18.25
CA ALA A 14 1.74 1.33 17.35
C ALA A 14 2.28 -0.10 17.33
N TRP A 15 3.59 -0.30 17.35
CA TRP A 15 4.22 -1.62 17.45
C TRP A 15 3.85 -2.33 18.76
N ALA A 16 3.98 -1.64 19.90
CA ALA A 16 3.65 -2.20 21.20
C ALA A 16 2.16 -2.58 21.29
N PHE A 17 1.28 -1.71 20.80
CA PHE A 17 -0.15 -1.98 20.74
C PHE A 17 -0.46 -3.16 19.80
N ASN A 18 0.17 -3.23 18.63
CA ASN A 18 -0.04 -4.29 17.67
C ASN A 18 0.41 -5.67 18.22
N ALA A 19 1.58 -5.73 18.84
CA ALA A 19 2.10 -6.93 19.50
C ALA A 19 1.20 -7.35 20.67
N TRP A 20 0.76 -6.40 21.49
CA TRP A 20 -0.19 -6.67 22.57
C TRP A 20 -1.51 -7.23 22.02
N ALA A 21 -2.10 -6.59 21.01
CA ALA A 21 -3.37 -6.99 20.41
C ALA A 21 -3.30 -8.40 19.79
N ALA A 22 -2.15 -8.77 19.22
CA ALA A 22 -1.90 -10.10 18.67
C ALA A 22 -1.94 -11.23 19.71
N THR A 23 -1.65 -10.93 20.99
CA THR A 23 -1.74 -11.92 22.08
C THR A 23 -3.14 -12.07 22.68
N ARG A 24 -4.09 -11.21 22.31
CA ARG A 24 -5.44 -11.19 22.90
C ARG A 24 -6.40 -12.11 22.14
N PRO A 25 -7.48 -12.58 22.80
CA PRO A 25 -8.54 -13.35 22.12
C PRO A 25 -9.12 -12.63 20.89
N PHE A 26 -9.09 -11.30 20.88
CA PHE A 26 -9.46 -10.45 19.76
C PHE A 26 -8.77 -10.85 18.45
N ALA A 27 -7.48 -11.25 18.49
CA ALA A 27 -6.73 -11.65 17.30
C ALA A 27 -7.35 -12.85 16.56
N ARG A 28 -8.11 -13.70 17.27
CA ARG A 28 -8.79 -14.87 16.68
C ARG A 28 -10.08 -14.51 15.94
N THR A 29 -10.64 -13.34 16.20
CA THR A 29 -11.85 -12.84 15.54
C THR A 29 -11.57 -12.48 14.07
N ARG A 30 -12.62 -12.45 13.22
CA ARG A 30 -12.47 -12.04 11.81
C ARG A 30 -11.91 -10.61 11.70
N VAL A 31 -12.38 -9.71 12.55
CA VAL A 31 -11.93 -8.31 12.59
C VAL A 31 -10.47 -8.23 13.01
N GLY A 32 -10.07 -8.92 14.08
CA GLY A 32 -8.68 -8.92 14.55
C GLY A 32 -7.68 -9.43 13.51
N ARG A 33 -8.05 -10.46 12.74
CA ARG A 33 -7.21 -11.00 11.66
C ARG A 33 -6.94 -10.00 10.52
N MET A 34 -7.81 -9.00 10.32
CA MET A 34 -7.60 -7.95 9.32
C MET A 34 -7.00 -6.68 9.94
N ALA A 35 -7.50 -6.27 11.11
CA ALA A 35 -7.12 -5.04 11.77
C ALA A 35 -5.66 -5.03 12.24
N ILE A 36 -5.14 -6.16 12.75
CA ILE A 36 -3.75 -6.25 13.24
C ILE A 36 -2.75 -6.09 12.09
N PRO A 37 -2.84 -6.84 10.96
CA PRO A 37 -1.99 -6.58 9.79
C PRO A 37 -2.19 -5.19 9.18
N ALA A 38 -3.43 -4.69 9.14
CA ALA A 38 -3.72 -3.36 8.60
C ALA A 38 -3.06 -2.25 9.43
N LEU A 39 -3.12 -2.34 10.77
CA LEU A 39 -2.44 -1.40 11.66
C LEU A 39 -0.93 -1.39 11.41
N PHE A 40 -0.31 -2.56 11.24
CA PHE A 40 1.09 -2.66 10.88
C PHE A 40 1.39 -1.95 9.55
N GLY A 41 0.59 -2.21 8.50
CA GLY A 41 0.72 -1.54 7.20
C GLY A 41 0.59 -0.02 7.29
N VAL A 42 -0.43 0.48 7.99
CA VAL A 42 -0.62 1.93 8.24
C VAL A 42 0.57 2.51 9.00
N THR A 43 1.12 1.77 9.97
CA THR A 43 2.29 2.21 10.73
C THR A 43 3.50 2.41 9.84
N LEU A 44 3.73 1.52 8.87
CA LEU A 44 4.80 1.69 7.89
C LEU A 44 4.62 2.95 7.04
N LEU A 45 3.40 3.28 6.62
CA LEU A 45 3.12 4.50 5.86
C LEU A 45 3.42 5.76 6.67
N VAL A 46 3.00 5.80 7.94
CA VAL A 46 3.27 6.94 8.83
C VAL A 46 4.76 7.09 9.11
N LEU A 47 5.46 5.99 9.33
CA LEU A 47 6.91 5.99 9.55
C LEU A 47 7.65 6.48 8.30
N TRP A 48 7.28 6.00 7.11
CA TRP A 48 7.83 6.44 5.84
C TRP A 48 7.63 7.95 5.63
N GLU A 49 6.40 8.44 5.81
CA GLU A 49 6.06 9.85 5.71
C GLU A 49 6.91 10.72 6.65
N GLY A 50 6.98 10.34 7.92
CA GLY A 50 7.71 11.10 8.94
C GLY A 50 9.22 11.08 8.74
N ILE A 51 9.79 9.99 8.20
CA ILE A 51 11.21 9.90 7.85
C ILE A 51 11.52 10.79 6.65
N VAL A 52 10.75 10.69 5.56
CA VAL A 52 10.96 11.49 4.33
C VAL A 52 10.87 12.98 4.64
N ARG A 53 9.82 13.40 5.35
CA ARG A 53 9.67 14.80 5.80
C ARG A 53 10.68 15.17 6.87
N GLY A 54 11.02 14.27 7.78
CA GLY A 54 11.93 14.52 8.89
C GLY A 54 13.37 14.77 8.44
N LEU A 55 13.83 14.00 7.46
CA LEU A 55 15.17 14.06 6.88
C LEU A 55 15.27 14.92 5.62
N GLN A 56 14.16 15.52 5.17
CA GLN A 56 14.11 16.33 3.95
C GLN A 56 14.64 15.57 2.72
N VAL A 57 14.20 14.32 2.57
CA VAL A 57 14.62 13.46 1.45
C VAL A 57 14.13 14.09 0.14
N PRO A 58 15.00 14.23 -0.88
CA PRO A 58 14.58 14.76 -2.17
C PRO A 58 13.45 13.92 -2.80
N GLY A 59 12.36 14.56 -3.21
CA GLY A 59 11.19 13.87 -3.76
C GLY A 59 11.46 13.10 -5.07
N VAL A 60 12.54 13.43 -5.78
CA VAL A 60 13.02 12.67 -6.95
C VAL A 60 13.54 11.27 -6.58
N ILE A 61 14.03 11.09 -5.35
CA ILE A 61 14.52 9.79 -4.86
C ILE A 61 13.37 9.02 -4.23
N LEU A 62 12.66 9.66 -3.30
CA LEU A 62 11.57 9.04 -2.57
C LEU A 62 10.54 10.10 -2.17
N PRO A 63 9.40 10.19 -2.87
CA PRO A 63 8.32 11.08 -2.47
C PRO A 63 7.64 10.55 -1.20
N ALA A 64 7.04 11.48 -0.47
CA ALA A 64 6.19 11.18 0.67
C ALA A 64 4.94 10.38 0.24
N PRO A 65 4.49 9.39 1.04
CA PRO A 65 3.25 8.66 0.80
C PRO A 65 2.04 9.53 0.44
N SER A 66 1.87 10.67 1.12
CA SER A 66 0.75 11.57 0.83
C SER A 66 0.80 12.13 -0.59
N VAL A 67 2.00 12.48 -1.06
CA VAL A 67 2.22 13.02 -2.41
C VAL A 67 1.94 11.95 -3.47
N ILE A 68 2.35 10.71 -3.20
CA ILE A 68 2.02 9.56 -4.06
C ILE A 68 0.50 9.40 -4.14
N TRP A 69 -0.19 9.45 -3.00
CA TRP A 69 -1.64 9.31 -2.94
C TRP A 69 -2.37 10.40 -3.73
N ASP A 70 -1.97 11.66 -3.58
CA ASP A 70 -2.53 12.78 -4.34
C ASP A 70 -2.34 12.60 -5.85
N THR A 71 -1.16 12.12 -6.25
CA THR A 71 -0.83 11.85 -7.65
C THR A 71 -1.69 10.73 -8.24
N ILE A 72 -1.86 9.63 -7.48
CA ILE A 72 -2.74 8.51 -7.87
C ILE A 72 -4.17 9.01 -8.04
N ALA A 73 -4.70 9.76 -7.06
CA ALA A 73 -6.05 10.28 -7.09
C ALA A 73 -6.29 11.22 -8.28
N ALA A 74 -5.31 12.06 -8.62
CA ALA A 74 -5.38 12.94 -9.79
C ALA A 74 -5.27 12.16 -11.13
N SER A 75 -4.58 11.03 -11.14
CA SER A 75 -4.28 10.25 -12.35
C SER A 75 -5.22 9.07 -12.59
N VAL A 76 -6.29 8.92 -11.79
CA VAL A 76 -7.26 7.81 -11.92
C VAL A 76 -7.78 7.62 -13.35
N PRO A 77 -8.16 8.67 -14.11
CA PRO A 77 -8.66 8.49 -15.49
C PRO A 77 -7.60 7.89 -16.44
N THR A 78 -6.34 8.30 -16.28
CA THR A 78 -5.21 7.77 -17.06
C THR A 78 -4.92 6.33 -16.68
N LEU A 79 -4.80 6.04 -15.38
CA LEU A 79 -4.58 4.69 -14.86
C LEU A 79 -5.65 3.71 -15.34
N TRP A 80 -6.90 4.16 -15.40
CA TRP A 80 -8.00 3.36 -15.92
C TRP A 80 -7.85 3.05 -17.42
N THR A 81 -7.47 4.04 -18.21
CA THR A 81 -7.25 3.88 -19.65
C THR A 81 -6.11 2.88 -19.91
N ASP A 82 -5.02 3.01 -19.16
CA ASP A 82 -3.85 2.12 -19.25
C ASP A 82 -4.20 0.69 -18.80
N PHE A 83 -5.00 0.54 -17.75
CA PHE A 83 -5.50 -0.75 -17.29
C PHE A 83 -6.35 -1.45 -18.36
N VAL A 84 -7.33 -0.73 -18.93
CA VAL A 84 -8.18 -1.28 -20.00
C VAL A 84 -7.33 -1.68 -21.21
N GLN A 85 -6.36 -0.85 -21.59
CA GLN A 85 -5.50 -1.13 -22.73
C GLN A 85 -4.58 -2.32 -22.49
N THR A 86 -3.88 -2.35 -21.36
CA THR A 86 -2.80 -3.32 -21.12
C THR A 86 -3.34 -4.65 -20.63
N ILE A 87 -4.27 -4.62 -19.66
CA ILE A 87 -4.76 -5.83 -19.00
C ILE A 87 -5.95 -6.40 -19.77
N LEU A 88 -6.97 -5.60 -20.08
CA LEU A 88 -8.19 -6.14 -20.70
C LEU A 88 -8.00 -6.39 -22.21
N LYS A 89 -7.55 -5.37 -22.94
CA LYS A 89 -7.39 -5.47 -24.40
C LYS A 89 -6.13 -6.22 -24.78
N GLY A 90 -5.02 -6.01 -24.09
CA GLY A 90 -3.76 -6.72 -24.36
C GLY A 90 -3.78 -8.14 -23.77
N GLY A 91 -3.58 -8.23 -22.46
CA GLY A 91 -3.32 -9.49 -21.77
C GLY A 91 -4.48 -10.49 -21.83
N LEU A 92 -5.70 -10.07 -21.46
CA LEU A 92 -6.84 -10.97 -21.37
C LEU A 92 -7.30 -11.47 -22.74
N SER A 93 -7.38 -10.58 -23.74
CA SER A 93 -7.77 -11.00 -25.10
C SER A 93 -6.74 -11.98 -25.69
N GLY A 94 -5.45 -11.69 -25.54
CA GLY A 94 -4.37 -12.57 -25.98
C GLY A 94 -4.40 -13.92 -25.27
N TYR A 95 -4.64 -13.94 -23.96
CA TYR A 95 -4.81 -15.16 -23.18
C TYR A 95 -5.97 -16.02 -23.71
N VAL A 96 -7.14 -15.41 -23.96
CA VAL A 96 -8.31 -16.11 -24.50
C VAL A 96 -8.04 -16.67 -25.89
N ILE A 97 -7.41 -15.89 -26.78
CA ILE A 97 -7.04 -16.36 -28.13
C ILE A 97 -6.03 -17.51 -28.05
N GLY A 98 -5.00 -17.39 -27.20
CA GLY A 98 -3.98 -18.41 -27.02
C GLY A 98 -4.56 -19.74 -26.51
N CYS A 99 -5.30 -19.71 -25.40
CA CYS A 99 -5.97 -20.89 -24.88
C CYS A 99 -7.00 -21.46 -25.87
N GLY A 100 -7.77 -20.58 -26.53
CA GLY A 100 -8.73 -20.98 -27.56
C GLY A 100 -8.06 -21.73 -28.71
N SER A 101 -6.94 -21.23 -29.21
CA SER A 101 -6.18 -21.88 -30.28
C SER A 101 -5.64 -23.25 -29.87
N ALA A 102 -5.13 -23.39 -28.64
CA ALA A 102 -4.62 -24.65 -28.13
C ALA A 102 -5.70 -25.73 -27.91
N VAL A 103 -6.95 -25.32 -27.67
CA VAL A 103 -8.08 -26.25 -27.55
C VAL A 103 -8.62 -26.68 -28.93
N LEU A 104 -8.53 -25.78 -29.92
CA LEU A 104 -9.05 -26.01 -31.26
C LEU A 104 -8.10 -26.78 -32.18
N THR A 105 -6.83 -26.95 -31.79
CA THR A 105 -5.79 -27.66 -32.55
C THR A 105 -5.45 -28.98 -31.87
#